data_AF-A0ABD3N8L9-F1
#
_entry.id   AF-A0ABD3N8L9-F1
#
_cell.length_a   1.000
_cell.length_b   1.000
_cell.length_c   1.000
_cell.angle_alpha   90.00
_cell.angle_beta   90.00
_cell.angle_gamma   90.00
#
_symmetry.space_group_name_H-M   'P 1'
#
loop_
_entity.id
_entity.type
_entity.pdbx_description
1 polymer ?
#
loop_
_entity_poly.entity_id
_entity_poly.type
_entity_poly.pdbx_seq_one_letter_code
_entity_poly.pdbx_strand_id
1 'polypeptide(L)'
;MKFTAFITSLAIVGSDAFAPGVGGNARSSTALNGERGATSRMDFLQQSATAIIAAALLPGPANAAKYGGFGVGSPEVIDPKDAIVDTDILKSDSVQKALSAVRAYKQSVVDMKAALSANDQADIGPKIRKDFDFSVIRTDLNAINAALDEDTQRGTDRIVRAILQDITELEVTQKQKPGVPRSETRLNNVCRKLDKLEKSFDEYLAFAN
;
A
#
# COMPACT_ATOMS: atom_id res chain seq x y z
N MET A 1 -11.85 -46.45 -46.87
CA MET A 1 -10.94 -47.52 -46.40
C MET A 1 -10.11 -46.99 -45.24
N LYS A 2 -10.18 -47.68 -44.08
CA LYS A 2 -9.14 -47.89 -43.05
C LYS A 2 -8.60 -46.63 -42.34
N PHE A 3 -9.18 -46.22 -41.21
CA PHE A 3 -8.83 -46.59 -39.81
C PHE A 3 -7.33 -46.49 -39.49
N THR A 4 -6.95 -45.54 -38.60
CA THR A 4 -6.22 -45.89 -37.36
C THR A 4 -6.38 -44.78 -36.32
N ALA A 5 -7.03 -45.11 -35.21
CA ALA A 5 -7.01 -44.35 -33.97
C ALA A 5 -5.82 -44.83 -33.13
N PHE A 6 -5.08 -43.91 -32.51
CA PHE A 6 -4.15 -44.25 -31.43
C PHE A 6 -4.70 -43.66 -30.13
N ILE A 7 -5.26 -44.55 -29.32
CA ILE A 7 -5.56 -44.34 -27.90
C ILE A 7 -4.33 -44.85 -27.16
N THR A 8 -3.63 -43.97 -26.45
CA THR A 8 -2.60 -44.36 -25.48
C THR A 8 -3.08 -43.97 -24.10
N SER A 9 -3.49 -44.97 -23.35
CA SER A 9 -3.80 -44.91 -21.92
C SER A 9 -2.56 -45.17 -21.07
N LEU A 10 -2.60 -44.59 -19.86
CA LEU A 10 -2.03 -45.10 -18.61
C LEU A 10 -0.60 -44.68 -18.21
N ALA A 11 -0.51 -43.81 -17.20
CA ALA A 11 0.07 -44.16 -15.90
C ALA A 11 -0.19 -43.03 -14.88
N ILE A 12 -0.98 -43.36 -13.85
CA ILE A 12 -1.10 -42.59 -12.61
C ILE A 12 0.15 -42.90 -11.80
N VAL A 13 0.96 -41.89 -11.48
CA VAL A 13 1.98 -41.97 -10.44
C VAL A 13 1.57 -41.01 -9.34
N GLY A 14 0.96 -41.57 -8.29
CA GLY A 14 0.76 -40.88 -7.03
C GLY A 14 2.12 -40.61 -6.39
N SER A 15 2.38 -39.35 -6.07
CA SER A 15 3.45 -38.95 -5.16
C SER A 15 2.80 -38.52 -3.86
N ASP A 16 2.56 -39.50 -2.99
CA ASP A 16 2.35 -39.26 -1.57
C ASP A 16 3.67 -38.77 -0.98
N ALA A 17 3.91 -37.46 -1.04
CA ALA A 17 5.07 -36.81 -0.45
C ALA A 17 4.67 -35.54 0.28
N PHE A 18 3.70 -35.64 1.21
CA PHE A 18 3.49 -34.68 2.31
C PHE A 18 2.72 -35.37 3.43
N ALA A 19 3.39 -36.25 4.18
CA ALA A 19 2.91 -36.68 5.49
C ALA A 19 3.46 -35.70 6.54
N PRO A 20 2.64 -34.85 7.19
CA PRO A 20 3.09 -34.16 8.39
C PRO A 20 3.23 -35.20 9.51
N GLY A 21 4.47 -35.41 9.94
CA GLY A 21 4.82 -36.28 11.04
C GLY A 21 4.05 -35.90 12.31
N VAL A 22 3.58 -36.92 13.02
CA VAL A 22 3.00 -36.83 14.35
C VAL A 22 4.12 -36.45 15.33
N GLY A 23 4.38 -35.15 15.43
CA GLY A 23 5.24 -34.54 16.43
C GLY A 23 4.38 -33.70 17.36
N GLY A 24 4.28 -34.14 18.62
CA GLY A 24 3.42 -33.53 19.62
C GLY A 24 3.76 -32.06 19.88
N ASN A 25 2.75 -31.20 19.68
CA ASN A 25 2.68 -29.90 20.32
C ASN A 25 1.41 -29.89 21.16
N ALA A 26 1.60 -29.94 22.48
CA ALA A 26 0.55 -29.75 23.46
C ALA A 26 -0.14 -28.40 23.20
N ARG A 27 -1.38 -28.45 22.71
CA ARG A 27 -2.26 -27.29 22.69
C ARG A 27 -2.59 -26.98 24.15
N SER A 28 -1.99 -25.91 24.69
CA SER A 28 -2.51 -25.30 25.91
C SER A 28 -3.89 -24.75 25.60
N SER A 29 -4.92 -25.50 25.98
CA SER A 29 -6.28 -25.00 26.10
C SER A 29 -6.28 -23.98 27.24
N THR A 30 -6.21 -22.69 26.93
CA THR A 30 -6.73 -21.67 27.85
C THR A 30 -8.25 -21.81 27.83
N ALA A 31 -8.75 -22.79 28.58
CA ALA A 31 -10.15 -22.91 28.89
C ALA A 31 -10.53 -21.69 29.73
N LEU A 32 -11.14 -20.69 29.10
CA LEU A 32 -12.00 -19.74 29.77
C LEU A 32 -13.19 -20.55 30.30
N ASN A 33 -13.07 -21.04 31.54
CA ASN A 33 -14.17 -21.58 32.30
C ASN A 33 -15.15 -20.43 32.58
N GLY A 34 -16.07 -20.23 31.65
CA GLY A 34 -17.28 -19.44 31.89
C GLY A 34 -18.18 -20.23 32.82
N GLU A 35 -18.00 -20.04 34.12
CA GLU A 35 -18.94 -20.50 35.13
C GLU A 35 -20.33 -19.93 34.79
N ARG A 36 -21.29 -20.83 34.54
CA ARG A 36 -22.72 -20.49 34.43
C ARG A 36 -23.22 -20.05 35.81
N GLY A 37 -22.93 -18.81 36.16
CA GLY A 37 -23.61 -18.05 37.20
C GLY A 37 -24.09 -16.75 36.56
N ALA A 38 -25.39 -16.49 36.63
CA ALA A 38 -26.02 -15.28 36.09
C ALA A 38 -25.43 -14.03 36.77
N THR A 39 -24.33 -13.51 36.23
CA THR A 39 -23.72 -12.25 36.66
C THR A 39 -24.35 -11.13 35.84
N SER A 40 -25.12 -10.30 36.52
CA SER A 40 -25.83 -9.21 35.89
C SER A 40 -24.83 -8.13 35.45
N ARG A 41 -25.15 -7.36 34.39
CA ARG A 41 -24.30 -6.25 33.92
C ARG A 41 -24.01 -5.21 35.02
N MET A 42 -24.83 -5.18 36.08
CA MET A 42 -24.61 -4.32 37.24
C MET A 42 -23.51 -4.83 38.17
N ASP A 43 -23.35 -6.15 38.34
CA ASP A 43 -22.28 -6.71 39.16
C ASP A 43 -20.89 -6.40 38.56
N PHE A 44 -20.78 -6.43 37.23
CA PHE A 44 -19.56 -6.03 36.51
C PHE A 44 -19.19 -4.55 36.74
N LEU A 45 -20.20 -3.67 36.82
CA LEU A 45 -19.98 -2.23 37.06
C LEU A 45 -19.72 -1.91 38.54
N GLN A 46 -20.20 -2.73 39.47
CA GLN A 46 -19.83 -2.61 40.89
C GLN A 46 -18.42 -3.13 41.15
N GLN A 47 -17.98 -4.17 40.45
CA GLN A 47 -16.63 -4.74 40.62
C GLN A 47 -15.52 -3.82 40.06
N SER A 48 -15.86 -2.84 39.21
CA SER A 48 -14.92 -1.82 38.73
C SER A 48 -14.76 -0.62 39.67
N ALA A 49 -15.57 -0.51 40.73
CA ALA A 49 -15.54 0.62 41.66
C ALA A 49 -14.58 0.46 42.84
N THR A 50 -13.96 -0.71 43.05
CA THR A 50 -13.09 -1.00 44.22
C THR A 50 -11.67 -1.42 43.88
N ALA A 51 -11.13 -0.95 42.74
CA ALA A 51 -9.71 -1.09 42.40
C ALA A 51 -9.08 0.26 42.02
N ILE A 52 -9.17 1.24 42.94
CA ILE A 52 -8.46 2.52 42.81
C ILE A 52 -7.58 2.74 44.05
N ILE A 53 -6.69 1.79 44.37
CA ILE A 53 -5.52 2.07 45.23
C ILE A 53 -4.36 1.16 44.78
N ALA A 54 -3.55 1.68 43.85
CA ALA A 54 -2.10 1.43 43.68
C ALA A 54 -1.66 1.72 42.23
N ALA A 55 -1.83 2.96 41.77
CA ALA A 55 -1.12 3.48 40.60
C ALA A 55 -0.73 4.94 40.84
N ALA A 56 -0.18 5.23 42.02
CA ALA A 56 0.62 6.43 42.26
C ALA A 56 2.09 6.13 41.94
N LEU A 57 2.34 5.59 40.73
CA LEU A 57 3.63 5.68 40.08
C LEU A 57 3.46 6.75 39.02
N LEU A 58 4.08 7.89 39.29
CA LEU A 58 4.21 9.05 38.41
C LEU A 58 4.30 8.59 36.94
N PRO A 59 3.59 9.22 36.00
CA PRO A 59 4.01 9.15 34.62
C PRO A 59 5.38 9.83 34.56
N GLY A 60 6.45 9.06 34.77
CA GLY A 60 7.73 9.39 34.17
C GLY A 60 7.45 9.62 32.69
N PRO A 61 8.17 10.55 32.02
CA PRO A 61 7.99 10.76 30.60
C PRO A 61 7.99 9.38 29.96
N ALA A 62 6.90 9.05 29.27
CA ALA A 62 6.90 7.87 28.43
C ALA A 62 8.11 8.06 27.54
N ASN A 63 9.18 7.34 27.85
CA ASN A 63 10.24 7.08 26.91
C ASN A 63 9.50 6.28 25.85
N ALA A 64 8.91 6.99 24.89
CA ALA A 64 8.95 6.58 23.52
C ALA A 64 10.42 6.23 23.32
N ALA A 65 10.76 4.96 23.58
CA ALA A 65 11.80 4.27 22.86
C ALA A 65 11.39 4.52 21.41
N LYS A 66 11.87 5.65 20.88
CA LYS A 66 12.79 5.77 19.75
C LYS A 66 12.80 4.50 18.92
N TYR A 67 11.62 4.01 18.58
CA TYR A 67 11.38 3.15 17.44
C TYR A 67 12.02 3.93 16.31
N GLY A 68 13.10 3.34 15.81
CA GLY A 68 14.24 4.03 15.24
C GLY A 68 13.84 5.25 14.46
N GLY A 69 14.42 6.40 14.81
CA GLY A 69 14.29 7.60 14.02
C GLY A 69 14.65 7.25 12.58
N PHE A 70 13.61 7.14 11.74
CA PHE A 70 13.72 7.44 10.33
C PHE A 70 14.50 8.76 10.26
N GLY A 71 15.75 8.72 9.82
CA GLY A 71 16.59 9.92 9.68
C GLY A 71 17.66 10.17 10.74
N VAL A 72 17.96 9.26 11.68
CA VAL A 72 19.23 9.37 12.43
C VAL A 72 20.28 8.50 11.75
N GLY A 73 20.90 9.05 10.71
CA GLY A 73 22.03 8.44 10.01
C GLY A 73 21.66 7.58 8.78
N SER A 74 20.46 7.72 8.21
CA SER A 74 20.23 7.18 6.88
C SER A 74 20.98 8.07 5.87
N PRO A 75 21.92 7.54 5.08
CA PRO A 75 22.60 8.28 3.99
C PRO A 75 21.64 8.66 2.84
N GLU A 76 20.33 8.61 3.07
CA GLU A 76 19.31 8.79 2.06
C GLU A 76 19.12 10.28 1.77
N VAL A 77 19.19 10.68 0.50
CA VAL A 77 18.83 12.02 0.08
C VAL A 77 17.31 12.14 0.07
N ILE A 78 16.79 12.95 0.99
CA ILE A 78 15.34 13.19 1.14
C ILE A 78 14.93 14.52 0.49
N ASP A 79 15.84 15.49 0.39
CA ASP A 79 15.60 16.76 -0.29
C ASP A 79 16.06 16.67 -1.76
N PRO A 80 15.19 16.90 -2.75
CA PRO A 80 15.57 16.95 -4.15
C PRO A 80 16.74 17.88 -4.47
N LYS A 81 16.99 18.90 -3.65
CA LYS A 81 18.11 19.84 -3.85
C LYS A 81 19.47 19.23 -3.57
N ASP A 82 19.50 18.22 -2.72
CA ASP A 82 20.72 17.51 -2.35
C ASP A 82 20.94 16.30 -3.28
N ALA A 83 20.08 16.12 -4.28
CA ALA A 83 20.12 14.99 -5.21
C ALA A 83 21.31 15.11 -6.16
N ILE A 84 22.02 14.00 -6.34
CA ILE A 84 23.07 13.89 -7.36
C ILE A 84 22.48 13.18 -8.56
N VAL A 85 22.51 13.86 -9.70
CA VAL A 85 21.89 13.40 -10.94
C VAL A 85 22.93 13.30 -12.05
N ASP A 86 23.03 12.13 -12.68
CA ASP A 86 23.78 11.95 -13.91
C ASP A 86 23.01 12.61 -15.05
N THR A 87 23.49 13.79 -15.49
CA THR A 87 22.80 14.58 -16.50
C THR A 87 22.83 13.95 -17.89
N ASP A 88 23.79 13.06 -18.17
CA ASP A 88 23.91 12.40 -19.47
C ASP A 88 22.90 11.25 -19.56
N ILE A 89 22.77 10.46 -18.49
CA ILE A 89 21.71 9.45 -18.37
C ILE A 89 20.33 10.11 -18.31
N LEU A 90 20.18 11.22 -17.57
CA LEU A 90 18.92 11.95 -17.48
C LEU A 90 18.41 12.42 -18.85
N LYS A 91 19.32 12.85 -19.74
CA LYS A 91 18.99 13.30 -21.10
C LYS A 91 18.74 12.16 -22.09
N SER A 92 18.96 10.90 -21.68
CA SER A 92 18.72 9.76 -22.56
C SER A 92 17.25 9.65 -22.96
N ASP A 93 17.01 9.16 -24.17
CA ASP A 93 15.65 9.01 -24.72
C ASP A 93 14.75 8.15 -23.83
N SER A 94 15.30 7.12 -23.19
CA SER A 94 14.56 6.24 -22.27
C SER A 94 14.09 6.99 -21.03
N VAL A 95 14.97 7.78 -20.40
CA VAL A 95 14.65 8.53 -19.19
C VAL A 95 13.69 9.69 -19.50
N GLN A 96 13.88 10.37 -20.64
CA GLN A 96 12.97 11.43 -21.07
C GLN A 96 11.57 10.92 -21.39
N LYS A 97 11.45 9.72 -22.00
CA LYS A 97 10.15 9.06 -22.20
C LYS A 97 9.49 8.73 -20.86
N ALA A 98 10.25 8.19 -19.91
CA ALA A 98 9.74 7.90 -18.57
C ALA A 98 9.30 9.18 -17.83
N LEU A 99 10.06 10.28 -17.91
CA LEU A 99 9.67 11.58 -17.35
C LEU A 99 8.36 12.09 -17.96
N SER A 100 8.20 11.97 -19.28
CA SER A 100 6.95 12.32 -19.94
C SER A 100 5.78 11.44 -19.47
N ALA A 101 6.01 10.14 -19.28
CA ALA A 101 5.00 9.22 -18.76
C ALA A 101 4.59 9.57 -17.32
N VAL A 102 5.55 9.85 -16.44
CA VAL A 102 5.27 10.25 -15.05
C VAL A 102 4.50 11.56 -14.97
N ARG A 103 4.83 12.54 -15.82
CA ARG A 103 4.04 13.77 -15.95
C ARG A 103 2.62 13.50 -16.45
N ALA A 104 2.44 12.56 -17.38
CA ALA A 104 1.11 12.14 -17.84
C ALA A 104 0.31 11.40 -16.75
N TYR A 105 0.96 10.59 -15.90
CA TYR A 105 0.30 9.97 -14.75
C TYR A 105 -0.19 11.01 -13.76
N LYS A 106 0.65 12.00 -13.42
CA LYS A 106 0.23 13.15 -12.62
C LYS A 106 -0.97 13.85 -13.26
N GLN A 107 -0.91 14.15 -14.56
CA GLN A 107 -2.02 14.79 -15.26
C GLN A 107 -3.31 13.96 -15.21
N SER A 108 -3.22 12.63 -15.30
CA SER A 108 -4.38 11.74 -15.14
C SER A 108 -5.05 11.89 -13.77
N VAL A 109 -4.26 12.06 -12.70
CA VAL A 109 -4.78 12.37 -11.35
C VAL A 109 -5.56 13.69 -11.34
N VAL A 110 -5.00 14.74 -11.94
CA VAL A 110 -5.66 16.05 -12.07
C VAL A 110 -6.97 15.93 -12.84
N ASP A 111 -6.97 15.19 -13.95
CA ASP A 111 -8.16 14.98 -14.78
C ASP A 111 -9.25 14.21 -14.01
N MET A 112 -8.89 13.22 -13.20
CA MET A 112 -9.83 12.51 -12.33
C MET A 112 -10.44 13.43 -11.27
N LYS A 113 -9.64 14.33 -10.68
CA LYS A 113 -10.14 15.36 -9.75
C LYS A 113 -11.12 16.30 -10.44
N ALA A 114 -10.79 16.75 -11.66
CA ALA A 114 -11.66 17.59 -12.46
C ALA A 114 -12.99 16.88 -12.80
N ALA A 115 -12.94 15.59 -13.17
CA ALA A 115 -14.13 14.79 -13.44
C ALA A 115 -15.03 14.66 -12.20
N LEU A 116 -14.45 14.42 -11.02
CA LEU A 116 -15.19 14.36 -9.75
C LEU A 116 -15.74 15.71 -9.30
N SER A 117 -15.07 16.81 -9.64
CA SER A 117 -15.53 18.16 -9.35
C SER A 117 -16.71 18.57 -10.25
N ALA A 118 -16.70 18.11 -11.52
CA ALA A 118 -17.80 18.33 -12.46
C ALA A 118 -18.99 17.40 -12.20
N ASN A 119 -18.73 16.17 -11.72
CA ASN A 119 -19.74 15.19 -11.39
C ASN A 119 -19.26 14.33 -10.21
N ASP A 120 -19.87 14.54 -9.05
CA ASP A 120 -19.52 13.83 -7.82
C ASP A 120 -19.81 12.32 -7.85
N GLN A 121 -20.59 11.85 -8.85
CA GLN A 121 -20.88 10.44 -9.13
C GLN A 121 -20.03 9.87 -10.27
N ALA A 122 -19.05 10.61 -10.81
CA ALA A 122 -18.21 10.11 -11.89
C ALA A 122 -17.53 8.79 -11.50
N ASP A 123 -17.55 7.83 -12.42
CA ASP A 123 -16.81 6.57 -12.30
C ASP A 123 -15.39 6.74 -12.88
N ILE A 124 -14.44 6.88 -11.97
CA ILE A 124 -13.01 7.00 -12.31
C ILE A 124 -12.30 5.63 -12.34
N GLY A 125 -12.97 4.55 -11.94
CA GLY A 125 -12.39 3.21 -11.86
C GLY A 125 -11.81 2.68 -13.17
N PRO A 126 -12.51 2.84 -14.32
CA PRO A 126 -11.95 2.47 -15.62
C PRO A 126 -10.68 3.26 -15.97
N LYS A 127 -10.63 4.55 -15.64
CA LYS A 127 -9.47 5.41 -15.92
C LYS A 127 -8.27 5.01 -15.08
N ILE A 128 -8.45 4.75 -13.78
CA ILE A 128 -7.41 4.22 -12.88
C ILE A 128 -6.79 2.94 -13.45
N ARG A 129 -7.63 1.95 -13.82
CA ARG A 129 -7.15 0.66 -14.33
C ARG A 129 -6.45 0.76 -15.69
N LYS A 130 -6.81 1.76 -16.51
CA LYS A 130 -6.20 2.00 -17.81
C LYS A 130 -4.87 2.73 -17.70
N ASP A 131 -4.85 3.80 -16.90
CA ASP A 131 -3.74 4.75 -16.88
C ASP A 131 -2.66 4.33 -15.86
N PHE A 132 -3.01 3.52 -14.85
CA PHE A 132 -2.10 3.07 -13.80
C PHE A 132 -1.82 1.57 -13.83
N ASP A 133 -1.22 1.09 -14.91
CA ASP A 133 -0.63 -0.25 -14.94
C ASP A 133 0.62 -0.29 -14.03
N PHE A 134 0.59 -1.16 -13.02
CA PHE A 134 1.66 -1.27 -12.02
C PHE A 134 3.01 -1.66 -12.61
N SER A 135 3.02 -2.53 -13.61
CA SER A 135 4.25 -2.98 -14.27
C SER A 135 4.89 -1.83 -15.04
N VAL A 136 4.07 -1.08 -15.77
CA VAL A 136 4.52 0.06 -16.57
C VAL A 136 4.99 1.21 -15.67
N ILE A 137 4.18 1.64 -14.70
CA ILE A 137 4.56 2.73 -13.79
C ILE A 137 5.87 2.41 -13.07
N ARG A 138 6.01 1.20 -12.54
CA ARG A 138 7.25 0.80 -11.85
C ARG A 138 8.45 0.84 -12.79
N THR A 139 8.27 0.42 -14.04
CA THR A 139 9.34 0.45 -15.06
C THR A 139 9.75 1.90 -15.35
N ASP A 140 8.79 2.80 -15.53
CA ASP A 140 9.07 4.21 -15.83
C ASP A 140 9.72 4.93 -14.64
N LEU A 141 9.23 4.73 -13.41
CA LEU A 141 9.86 5.29 -12.21
C LEU A 141 11.29 4.73 -12.04
N ASN A 142 11.50 3.43 -12.22
CA ASN A 142 12.85 2.86 -12.10
C ASN A 142 13.80 3.33 -13.21
N ALA A 143 13.29 3.65 -14.41
CA ALA A 143 14.09 4.21 -15.48
C ALA A 143 14.64 5.60 -15.08
N ILE A 144 13.84 6.43 -14.42
CA ILE A 144 14.29 7.73 -13.90
C ILE A 144 15.32 7.55 -12.78
N ASN A 145 15.10 6.60 -11.86
CA ASN A 145 16.04 6.29 -10.78
C ASN A 145 17.43 5.89 -11.31
N ALA A 146 17.55 5.32 -12.51
CA ALA A 146 18.84 4.98 -13.10
C ALA A 146 19.74 6.20 -13.38
N ALA A 147 19.18 7.41 -13.43
CA ALA A 147 19.92 8.66 -13.56
C ALA A 147 20.34 9.27 -12.21
N LEU A 148 19.90 8.70 -11.09
CA LEU A 148 20.15 9.22 -9.75
C LEU A 148 21.29 8.43 -9.10
N ASP A 149 22.04 9.05 -8.19
CA ASP A 149 23.04 8.32 -7.39
C ASP A 149 22.37 7.42 -6.33
N GLU A 150 23.13 6.47 -5.80
CA GLU A 150 22.66 5.42 -4.86
C GLU A 150 21.90 6.00 -3.65
N ASP A 151 22.40 7.09 -3.08
CA ASP A 151 21.83 7.69 -1.88
C ASP A 151 20.54 8.47 -2.18
N THR A 152 20.43 9.09 -3.37
CA THR A 152 19.17 9.64 -3.89
C THR A 152 18.17 8.56 -4.27
N GLN A 153 18.62 7.46 -4.87
CA GLN A 153 17.74 6.33 -5.22
C GLN A 153 17.04 5.76 -3.99
N ARG A 154 17.72 5.68 -2.84
CA ARG A 154 17.09 5.23 -1.59
C ARG A 154 15.90 6.10 -1.20
N GLY A 155 16.01 7.41 -1.42
CA GLY A 155 14.97 8.41 -1.15
C GLY A 155 13.79 8.24 -2.09
N THR A 156 14.09 8.25 -3.39
CA THR A 156 13.06 8.14 -4.42
C THR A 156 12.37 6.78 -4.38
N ASP A 157 13.05 5.70 -4.03
CA ASP A 157 12.45 4.37 -3.84
C ASP A 157 11.33 4.37 -2.78
N ARG A 158 11.44 5.18 -1.72
CA ARG A 158 10.34 5.31 -0.75
C ARG A 158 9.14 5.99 -1.36
N ILE A 159 9.36 7.01 -2.17
CA ILE A 159 8.32 7.72 -2.90
C ILE A 159 7.66 6.76 -3.93
N VAL A 160 8.45 5.97 -4.67
CA VAL A 160 7.94 4.94 -5.60
C VAL A 160 7.04 3.95 -4.88
N ARG A 161 7.45 3.43 -3.70
CA ARG A 161 6.61 2.54 -2.90
C ARG A 161 5.31 3.22 -2.45
N ALA A 162 5.37 4.48 -2.03
CA ALA A 162 4.20 5.26 -1.63
C ALA A 162 3.23 5.49 -2.79
N ILE A 163 3.72 5.83 -3.98
CA ILE A 163 2.92 5.99 -5.21
C ILE A 163 2.15 4.70 -5.52
N LEU A 164 2.84 3.56 -5.56
CA LEU A 164 2.20 2.27 -5.88
C LEU A 164 1.17 1.86 -4.82
N GLN A 165 1.45 2.11 -3.54
CA GLN A 165 0.49 1.89 -2.47
C GLN A 165 -0.74 2.80 -2.62
N ASP A 166 -0.54 4.09 -2.88
CA ASP A 166 -1.62 5.08 -3.01
C ASP A 166 -2.53 4.76 -4.20
N ILE A 167 -1.99 4.26 -5.32
CA ILE A 167 -2.78 3.78 -6.46
C ILE A 167 -3.66 2.59 -6.05
N THR A 168 -3.10 1.61 -5.32
CA THR A 168 -3.86 0.45 -4.82
C THR A 168 -5.01 0.90 -3.91
N GLU A 169 -4.71 1.79 -2.98
CA GLU A 169 -5.70 2.31 -2.04
C GLU A 169 -6.78 3.16 -2.73
N LEU A 170 -6.41 3.92 -3.77
CA LEU A 170 -7.34 4.69 -4.59
C LEU A 170 -8.31 3.76 -5.33
N GLU A 171 -7.82 2.68 -5.94
CA GLU A 171 -8.67 1.71 -6.64
C GLU A 171 -9.71 1.09 -5.69
N VAL A 172 -9.33 0.80 -4.45
CA VAL A 172 -10.26 0.28 -3.44
C VAL A 172 -11.26 1.34 -2.99
N THR A 173 -10.80 2.57 -2.75
CA THR A 173 -11.61 3.65 -2.18
C THR A 173 -12.69 4.14 -3.14
N GLN A 174 -12.38 4.21 -4.43
CA GLN A 174 -13.32 4.68 -5.45
C GLN A 174 -14.48 3.70 -5.71
N LYS A 175 -14.28 2.39 -5.49
CA LYS A 175 -15.22 1.30 -5.87
C LYS A 175 -16.64 1.49 -5.34
N GLN A 176 -17.54 2.00 -6.16
CA GLN A 176 -18.91 2.27 -5.73
C GLN A 176 -19.81 1.03 -5.82
N LYS A 177 -20.73 0.88 -4.87
CA LYS A 177 -21.75 -0.18 -4.97
C LYS A 177 -22.77 0.24 -6.05
N PRO A 178 -23.14 -0.65 -6.99
CA PRO A 178 -24.14 -0.34 -8.00
C PRO A 178 -25.44 0.18 -7.37
N GLY A 179 -25.99 1.25 -7.93
CA GLY A 179 -27.24 1.86 -7.47
C GLY A 179 -27.16 2.63 -6.15
N VAL A 180 -26.00 2.72 -5.50
CA VAL A 180 -25.81 3.52 -4.28
C VAL A 180 -25.05 4.79 -4.63
N PRO A 181 -25.62 5.99 -4.42
CA PRO A 181 -24.91 7.25 -4.65
C PRO A 181 -23.76 7.43 -3.66
N ARG A 182 -22.74 8.16 -4.09
CA ARG A 182 -21.54 8.47 -3.32
C ARG A 182 -21.93 9.51 -2.29
N SER A 183 -21.60 9.26 -1.02
CA SER A 183 -21.73 10.27 0.02
C SER A 183 -20.61 11.31 -0.06
N GLU A 184 -20.85 12.49 0.50
CA GLU A 184 -19.85 13.56 0.60
C GLU A 184 -18.57 13.09 1.31
N THR A 185 -18.69 12.37 2.43
CA THR A 185 -17.54 11.79 3.14
C THR A 185 -16.70 10.89 2.22
N ARG A 186 -17.37 10.11 1.38
CA ARG A 186 -16.69 9.19 0.48
C ARG A 186 -16.01 9.93 -0.67
N LEU A 187 -16.68 10.92 -1.24
CA LEU A 187 -16.09 11.82 -2.25
C LEU A 187 -14.84 12.49 -1.69
N ASN A 188 -14.92 13.09 -0.50
CA ASN A 188 -13.79 13.72 0.18
C ASN A 188 -12.62 12.75 0.41
N ASN A 189 -12.89 11.49 0.76
CA ASN A 189 -11.85 10.48 0.91
C ASN A 189 -11.17 10.13 -0.43
N VAL A 190 -11.92 10.04 -1.53
CA VAL A 190 -11.35 9.81 -2.87
C VAL A 190 -10.49 11.01 -3.28
N CYS A 191 -11.02 12.24 -3.13
CA CYS A 191 -10.28 13.46 -3.47
C CYS A 191 -8.98 13.59 -2.67
N ARG A 192 -9.00 13.33 -1.35
CA ARG A 192 -7.79 13.32 -0.51
C ARG A 192 -6.73 12.33 -0.99
N LYS A 193 -7.15 11.15 -1.47
CA LYS A 193 -6.22 10.17 -2.04
C LYS A 193 -5.63 10.63 -3.36
N LEU A 194 -6.43 11.27 -4.22
CA LEU A 194 -5.95 11.89 -5.44
C LEU A 194 -4.97 13.04 -5.14
N ASP A 195 -5.26 13.90 -4.15
CA ASP A 195 -4.36 14.97 -3.71
C ASP A 195 -3.02 14.41 -3.21
N LYS A 196 -3.07 13.35 -2.40
CA LYS A 196 -1.86 12.68 -1.91
C LYS A 196 -1.05 12.09 -3.06
N LEU A 197 -1.70 11.40 -4.00
CA LEU A 197 -1.04 10.78 -5.15
C LEU A 197 -0.41 11.83 -6.09
N GLU A 198 -1.12 12.94 -6.35
CA GLU A 198 -0.60 14.08 -7.10
C GLU A 198 0.66 14.65 -6.44
N LYS A 199 0.61 14.84 -5.11
CA LYS A 199 1.77 15.31 -4.34
C LYS A 199 2.94 14.34 -4.41
N SER A 200 2.70 13.03 -4.30
CA SER A 200 3.76 12.02 -4.41
C SER A 200 4.44 12.05 -5.79
N PHE A 201 3.68 12.28 -6.88
CA PHE A 201 4.25 12.48 -8.20
C PHE A 201 5.06 13.78 -8.31
N ASP A 202 4.61 14.86 -7.69
CA ASP A 202 5.36 16.13 -7.64
C ASP A 202 6.67 16.01 -6.87
N GLU A 203 6.61 15.38 -5.70
CA GLU A 203 7.80 15.08 -4.88
C GLU A 203 8.79 14.22 -5.67
N TYR A 204 8.31 13.20 -6.38
CA TYR A 204 9.17 12.35 -7.21
C TYR A 204 9.81 13.11 -8.38
N LEU A 205 9.02 13.89 -9.12
CA LEU A 205 9.50 14.66 -10.28
C LEU A 205 10.50 15.76 -9.88
N ALA A 206 10.45 16.25 -8.64
CA ALA A 206 11.40 17.24 -8.14
C ALA A 206 12.85 16.74 -8.15
N PHE A 207 13.09 15.42 -8.06
CA PHE A 207 14.44 14.82 -8.13
C PHE A 207 15.04 14.78 -9.54
N ALA A 208 14.23 15.06 -10.57
CA ALA A 208 14.62 14.90 -11.96
C ALA A 208 14.28 16.14 -12.82
N ASN A 209 14.06 17.29 -12.17
CA ASN A 209 13.81 18.59 -12.81
C ASN A 209 15.01 19.53 -12.69
#